data_AF-A0AAV4GBF0-F1
#
_entry.id   AF-A0AAV4GBF0-F1
#
_cell.length_a   1.000
_cell.length_b   1.000
_cell.length_c   1.000
_cell.angle_alpha   90.00
_cell.angle_beta   90.00
_cell.angle_gamma   90.00
#
_symmetry.space_group_name_H-M   'P 1'
#
loop_
_entity.id
_entity.type
_entity.pdbx_description
1 polymer ?
#
loop_
_entity_poly.entity_id
_entity_poly.type
_entity_poly.pdbx_seq_one_letter_code
_entity_poly.pdbx_strand_id
1 'polypeptide(L)'
;MATVESIALKLPTFWVPSPLAWFAQAEAQFALRNISQDETKYYHVVAALDTTTANRALSVLTSPPSTDKYNAIKSFLTSAYGLTDGERATALLNMRGLGDSKPSELMDNMLSLLGQHQPCFIFRQIFLQQMPERVRTPLSVLNVSDYRALAREADKLFLAGRHNEYHASQNIAQCTDSGPQLDAICWYHRQYSDKARKCLPPCARHTPQSKKNQGNARAGQQ
;
A
#
# COMPACT_ATOMS: atom_id res chain seq x y z
N MET A 1 9.25 -17.01 46.44
CA MET A 1 9.73 -15.87 45.64
C MET A 1 10.20 -16.44 44.30
N ALA A 2 9.40 -16.28 43.24
CA ALA A 2 9.75 -16.78 41.92
C ALA A 2 10.65 -15.75 41.22
N THR A 3 11.87 -16.16 40.89
CA THR A 3 12.82 -15.38 40.10
C THR A 3 12.29 -15.26 38.68
N VAL A 4 11.90 -14.04 38.29
CA VAL A 4 11.54 -13.74 36.90
C VAL A 4 12.83 -13.74 36.10
N GLU A 5 13.08 -14.82 35.36
CA GLU A 5 14.11 -14.85 34.33
C GLU A 5 13.80 -13.75 33.31
N SER A 6 14.59 -12.67 33.34
CA SER A 6 14.46 -11.58 32.39
C SER A 6 14.95 -12.05 31.02
N ILE A 7 14.04 -12.59 30.21
CA ILE A 7 14.35 -12.84 28.80
C ILE A 7 14.63 -11.47 28.17
N ALA A 8 15.89 -11.21 27.84
CA ALA A 8 16.34 -9.95 27.25
C ALA A 8 15.48 -9.62 26.02
N LEU A 9 14.75 -8.50 26.08
CA LEU A 9 13.99 -8.03 24.94
C LEU A 9 14.94 -7.30 23.99
N LYS A 10 15.21 -7.92 22.84
CA LYS A 10 15.96 -7.29 21.75
C LYS A 10 14.99 -6.88 20.65
N LEU A 11 14.70 -5.59 20.56
CA LEU A 11 13.91 -5.05 19.46
C LEU A 11 14.74 -5.02 18.17
N PRO A 12 14.11 -5.20 17.00
CA PRO A 12 14.77 -4.96 15.73
C PRO A 12 15.08 -3.47 15.57
N THR A 13 16.08 -3.15 14.76
CA THR A 13 16.40 -1.75 14.40
C THR A 13 15.17 -1.03 13.86
N PHE A 14 15.03 0.25 14.21
CA PHE A 14 13.90 1.08 13.81
C PHE A 14 13.66 1.12 12.29
N TRP A 15 12.40 0.99 11.87
CA TRP A 15 12.03 1.02 10.46
C TRP A 15 11.60 2.41 10.01
N VAL A 16 12.54 3.14 9.42
CA VAL A 16 12.28 4.46 8.80
C VAL A 16 11.14 4.41 7.76
N PRO A 17 11.02 3.40 6.87
CA PRO A 17 9.95 3.38 5.88
C PRO A 17 8.55 3.15 6.45
N SER A 18 8.44 2.61 7.68
CA SER A 18 7.19 2.16 8.27
C SER A 18 7.19 2.29 9.80
N PRO A 19 7.30 3.52 10.34
CA PRO A 19 7.48 3.75 11.77
C PRO A 19 6.30 3.21 12.61
N LEU A 20 5.06 3.38 12.13
CA LEU A 20 3.86 2.88 12.81
C LEU A 20 3.84 1.35 12.94
N ALA A 21 4.24 0.63 11.88
CA ALA A 21 4.28 -0.83 11.89
C ALA A 21 5.33 -1.34 12.88
N TRP A 22 6.49 -0.69 12.94
CA TRP A 22 7.53 -1.01 13.90
C TRP A 22 7.06 -0.82 15.34
N PHE A 23 6.40 0.30 15.65
CA PHE A 23 5.86 0.54 17.00
C PHE A 23 4.78 -0.48 17.38
N ALA A 24 3.89 -0.86 16.46
CA ALA A 24 2.90 -1.90 16.73
C ALA A 24 3.56 -3.24 17.09
N GLN A 25 4.66 -3.60 16.41
CA GLN A 25 5.43 -4.79 16.75
C GLN A 25 6.15 -4.65 18.10
N ALA A 26 6.79 -3.52 18.37
CA ALA A 26 7.46 -3.26 19.64
C ALA A 26 6.47 -3.34 20.82
N GLU A 27 5.27 -2.78 20.66
CA GLU A 27 4.19 -2.81 21.67
C GLU A 27 3.68 -4.22 21.94
N ALA A 28 3.53 -5.04 20.91
CA ALA A 28 3.21 -6.45 21.07
C ALA A 28 4.29 -7.17 21.89
N GLN A 29 5.57 -6.88 21.62
CA GLN A 29 6.69 -7.47 22.37
C GLN A 29 6.73 -7.00 23.84
N PHE A 30 6.44 -5.72 24.10
CA PHE A 30 6.30 -5.20 25.46
C PHE A 30 5.16 -5.89 26.21
N ALA A 31 4.01 -6.05 25.57
CA ALA A 31 2.84 -6.72 26.14
C ALA A 31 3.14 -8.18 26.50
N LEU A 32 3.81 -8.93 25.61
CA LEU A 32 4.21 -10.32 25.86
C LEU A 32 5.16 -10.50 27.05
N ARG A 33 5.90 -9.44 27.42
CA ARG A 33 6.86 -9.45 28.53
C ARG A 33 6.39 -8.67 29.76
N ASN A 34 5.12 -8.24 29.79
CA ASN A 34 4.55 -7.40 30.85
C ASN A 34 5.37 -6.12 31.13
N ILE A 35 6.01 -5.56 30.10
CA ILE A 35 6.72 -4.29 30.20
C ILE A 35 5.69 -3.18 30.09
N SER A 36 5.21 -2.70 31.23
CA SER A 36 4.21 -1.64 31.33
C SER A 36 4.83 -0.25 31.58
N GLN A 37 5.99 -0.21 32.25
CA GLN A 37 6.67 1.01 32.67
C GLN A 37 7.11 1.86 31.47
N ASP A 38 6.69 3.13 31.45
CA ASP A 38 6.99 4.11 30.39
C ASP A 38 8.50 4.26 30.14
N GLU A 39 9.27 4.41 31.23
CA GLU A 39 10.71 4.59 31.17
C GLU A 39 11.44 3.36 30.59
N THR A 40 11.01 2.16 30.95
CA THR A 40 11.58 0.92 30.37
C THR A 40 11.29 0.81 28.88
N LYS A 41 10.06 1.15 28.44
CA LYS A 41 9.72 1.17 27.00
C LYS A 41 10.56 2.19 26.25
N TYR A 42 10.72 3.40 26.82
CA TYR A 42 11.56 4.44 26.25
C TYR A 42 13.00 3.94 26.03
N TYR A 43 13.64 3.34 27.04
CA TYR A 43 15.01 2.83 26.89
C TYR A 43 15.13 1.73 25.84
N HIS A 44 14.14 0.84 25.73
CA HIS A 44 14.11 -0.16 24.66
C HIS A 44 14.02 0.47 23.26
N VAL A 45 13.22 1.53 23.11
CA VAL A 45 13.13 2.26 21.84
C VAL A 45 14.47 2.93 21.51
N VAL A 46 15.07 3.63 22.47
CA VAL A 46 16.38 4.29 22.28
C VAL A 46 17.46 3.29 21.88
N ALA A 47 17.48 2.11 22.50
CA ALA A 47 18.42 1.03 22.16
C ALA A 47 18.21 0.44 20.75
N ALA A 48 17.05 0.65 20.14
CA ALA A 48 16.72 0.16 18.81
C ALA A 48 16.93 1.19 17.70
N LEU A 49 17.31 2.43 18.02
CA LEU A 49 17.58 3.47 17.03
C LEU A 49 18.97 3.29 16.42
N ASP A 50 19.07 3.44 15.11
CA ASP A 50 20.36 3.60 14.43
C ASP A 50 20.90 5.02 14.62
N THR A 51 22.19 5.23 14.32
CA THR A 51 22.88 6.52 14.51
C THR A 51 22.21 7.67 13.78
N THR A 52 21.66 7.47 12.58
CA THR A 52 21.02 8.53 11.81
C THR A 52 19.69 8.93 12.44
N THR A 53 18.92 7.95 12.89
CA THR A 53 17.64 8.17 13.58
C THR A 53 17.82 8.79 14.96
N ALA A 54 18.81 8.33 15.72
CA ALA A 54 19.14 8.89 17.03
C ALA A 54 19.58 10.36 16.93
N ASN A 55 20.40 10.71 15.93
CA ASN A 55 20.81 12.10 15.69
C ASN A 55 19.62 13.01 15.34
N ARG A 56 18.64 12.51 14.59
CA ARG A 56 17.42 13.27 14.32
C ARG A 56 16.57 13.47 15.57
N ALA A 57 16.52 12.47 16.45
CA ALA A 57 15.79 12.53 17.71
C ALA A 57 16.57 13.18 18.86
N LEU A 58 17.73 13.79 18.60
CA LEU A 58 18.66 14.26 19.64
C LEU A 58 17.98 15.17 20.67
N SER A 59 17.09 16.07 20.24
CA SER A 59 16.36 16.97 21.16
C SER A 59 15.52 16.23 22.20
N VAL A 60 14.88 15.13 21.80
CA VAL A 60 14.05 14.28 22.67
C VAL A 60 14.92 13.34 23.52
N LEU A 61 16.13 13.01 23.04
CA LEU A 61 17.07 12.14 23.76
C LEU A 61 17.88 12.89 24.81
N THR A 62 18.29 14.13 24.55
CA THR A 62 19.11 14.94 25.48
C THR A 62 18.27 15.68 26.52
N SER A 63 17.04 16.03 26.17
CA SER A 63 16.09 16.71 27.06
C SER A 63 14.74 15.97 27.05
N PRO A 64 14.68 14.73 27.56
CA PRO A 64 13.43 13.98 27.62
C PRO A 64 12.44 14.65 28.60
N PRO A 65 11.13 14.62 28.30
CA PRO A 65 10.11 15.11 29.23
C PRO A 65 10.11 14.28 30.53
N SER A 66 9.64 14.89 31.63
CA SER A 66 9.61 14.25 32.96
C SER A 66 8.59 13.12 33.05
N THR A 67 7.56 13.14 32.22
CA THR A 67 6.50 12.12 32.12
C THR A 67 6.24 11.81 30.65
N ASP A 68 5.69 10.63 30.39
CA ASP A 68 5.24 10.21 29.05
C ASP A 68 6.37 10.14 27.99
N LYS A 69 7.56 9.69 28.41
CA LYS A 69 8.77 9.64 27.58
C LYS A 69 8.57 8.76 26.36
N TYR A 70 7.88 7.64 26.51
CA TYR A 70 7.62 6.71 25.41
C TYR A 70 6.71 7.35 24.35
N ASN A 71 5.61 7.98 24.75
CA ASN A 71 4.73 8.61 23.79
C ASN A 71 5.37 9.84 23.15
N ALA A 72 6.22 10.58 23.86
CA ALA A 72 6.98 11.69 23.30
C ALA A 72 7.93 11.22 22.18
N ILE A 73 8.74 10.19 22.42
CA ILE A 73 9.65 9.65 21.38
C ILE A 73 8.87 8.98 20.24
N LYS A 74 7.77 8.28 20.54
CA LYS A 74 6.89 7.67 19.54
C LYS A 74 6.27 8.72 18.63
N SER A 75 5.70 9.78 19.21
CA SER A 75 5.10 10.89 18.45
C SER A 75 6.14 11.62 17.61
N PHE A 76 7.33 11.87 18.17
CA PHE A 76 8.43 12.47 17.43
C PHE A 76 8.85 11.61 16.23
N LEU A 77 9.13 10.33 16.42
CA LEU A 77 9.60 9.44 15.35
C LEU A 77 8.54 9.18 14.29
N THR A 78 7.28 9.03 14.68
CA THR A 78 6.17 8.89 13.73
C THR A 78 5.89 10.18 12.98
N SER A 79 6.07 11.36 13.58
CA SER A 79 5.96 12.64 12.89
C SER A 79 7.15 12.96 12.00
N ALA A 80 8.37 12.56 12.39
CA ALA A 80 9.59 12.86 11.65
C ALA A 80 9.76 11.97 10.40
N TYR A 81 9.25 10.74 10.44
CA TYR A 81 9.40 9.75 9.37
C TYR A 81 8.09 9.28 8.76
N GLY A 82 6.95 9.64 9.33
CA GLY A 82 5.63 9.39 8.75
C GLY A 82 5.20 10.50 7.80
N LEU A 83 4.12 10.25 7.06
CA LEU A 83 3.49 11.25 6.20
C LEU A 83 2.69 12.26 7.05
N THR A 84 2.86 13.55 6.76
CA THR A 84 2.02 14.62 7.30
C THR A 84 0.57 14.50 6.83
N ASP A 85 -0.36 15.14 7.53
CA ASP A 85 -1.78 15.14 7.16
C ASP A 85 -2.00 15.64 5.72
N GLY A 86 -1.26 16.66 5.32
CA GLY A 86 -1.29 17.21 3.96
C GLY A 86 -0.76 16.24 2.89
N GLU A 87 0.32 15.52 3.17
CA GLU A 87 0.86 14.51 2.26
C GLU A 87 -0.09 13.31 2.13
N ARG A 88 -0.68 12.86 3.24
CA ARG A 88 -1.70 11.80 3.24
C ARG A 88 -2.93 12.20 2.44
N ALA A 89 -3.43 13.42 2.63
CA ALA A 89 -4.55 13.96 1.85
C ALA A 89 -4.20 14.06 0.36
N THR A 90 -3.00 14.55 0.04
CA THR A 90 -2.50 14.64 -1.34
C THR A 90 -2.40 13.26 -1.98
N ALA A 91 -1.94 12.25 -1.25
CA ALA A 91 -1.87 10.86 -1.72
C ALA A 91 -3.27 10.28 -1.97
N LEU A 92 -4.25 10.56 -1.10
CA LEU A 92 -5.64 10.16 -1.28
C LEU A 92 -6.29 10.81 -2.52
N LEU A 93 -6.09 12.12 -2.71
CA LEU A 93 -6.69 12.88 -3.81
C LEU A 93 -6.05 12.55 -5.17
N ASN A 94 -4.75 12.26 -5.20
CA ASN A 94 -3.99 11.99 -6.42
C ASN A 94 -3.80 10.49 -6.71
N MET A 95 -4.68 9.63 -6.20
CA MET A 95 -4.60 8.20 -6.49
C MET A 95 -4.70 7.92 -7.99
N ARG A 96 -3.81 7.07 -8.49
CA ARG A 96 -3.69 6.73 -9.91
C ARG A 96 -4.59 5.56 -10.30
N GLY A 97 -5.90 5.69 -10.12
CA GLY A 97 -6.87 4.66 -10.52
C GLY A 97 -6.62 3.30 -9.84
N LEU A 98 -7.41 2.31 -10.25
CA LEU A 98 -7.26 0.93 -9.78
C LEU A 98 -6.03 0.21 -10.37
N GLY A 99 -5.71 0.47 -11.65
CA GLY A 99 -4.63 -0.20 -12.37
C GLY A 99 -4.80 -1.72 -12.40
N ASP A 100 -3.76 -2.44 -12.00
CA ASP A 100 -3.76 -3.91 -11.91
C ASP A 100 -4.19 -4.45 -10.54
N SER A 101 -4.45 -3.56 -9.58
CA SER A 101 -4.80 -3.93 -8.20
C SER A 101 -6.28 -4.32 -8.11
N LYS A 102 -6.65 -5.10 -7.10
CA LYS A 102 -8.07 -5.36 -6.81
C LYS A 102 -8.70 -4.18 -6.05
N PRO A 103 -10.01 -3.94 -6.19
CA PRO A 103 -10.71 -2.94 -5.39
C PRO A 103 -10.50 -3.08 -3.88
N SER A 104 -10.44 -4.30 -3.33
CA SER A 104 -10.06 -4.56 -1.92
C SER A 104 -8.67 -4.05 -1.56
N GLU A 105 -7.66 -4.35 -2.37
CA GLU A 105 -6.29 -3.89 -2.15
C GLU A 105 -6.19 -2.36 -2.21
N LEU A 106 -6.92 -1.73 -3.14
CA LEU A 106 -7.02 -0.27 -3.21
C LEU A 106 -7.64 0.30 -1.93
N MET A 107 -8.73 -0.30 -1.44
CA MET A 107 -9.39 0.16 -0.22
C MET A 107 -8.45 0.05 0.99
N ASP A 108 -7.68 -1.03 1.10
CA ASP A 108 -6.70 -1.19 2.18
C ASP A 108 -5.62 -0.11 2.16
N ASN A 109 -5.12 0.22 0.97
CA ASN A 109 -4.18 1.32 0.78
C ASN A 109 -4.81 2.68 1.11
N MET A 110 -6.08 2.90 0.77
CA MET A 110 -6.80 4.12 1.14
C MET A 110 -6.96 4.25 2.65
N LEU A 111 -7.37 3.16 3.33
CA LEU A 111 -7.57 3.15 4.78
C LEU A 111 -6.26 3.38 5.53
N SER A 112 -5.13 2.85 5.05
CA SER A 112 -3.83 3.05 5.69
C SER A 112 -3.35 4.51 5.66
N LEU A 113 -3.80 5.30 4.68
CA LEU A 113 -3.48 6.72 4.55
C LEU A 113 -4.31 7.62 5.48
N LEU A 114 -5.40 7.14 6.07
CA LEU A 114 -6.22 7.95 6.97
C LEU A 114 -5.54 8.21 8.32
N GLY A 115 -4.59 7.37 8.74
CA GLY A 115 -3.96 7.48 10.04
C GLY A 115 -5.00 7.36 11.17
N GLN A 116 -5.24 8.46 11.90
CA GLN A 116 -6.22 8.53 12.98
C GLN A 116 -7.62 8.99 12.53
N HIS A 117 -7.77 9.45 11.29
CA HIS A 117 -9.04 9.96 10.78
C HIS A 117 -10.00 8.84 10.39
N GLN A 118 -11.30 9.10 10.53
CA GLN A 118 -12.34 8.18 10.06
C GLN A 118 -12.71 8.46 8.60
N PRO A 119 -13.03 7.43 7.80
CA PRO A 119 -13.40 7.63 6.41
C PRO A 119 -14.77 8.33 6.28
N CYS A 120 -14.79 9.48 5.61
CA CYS A 120 -16.00 10.28 5.39
C CYS A 120 -16.64 10.04 4.00
N PHE A 121 -17.71 10.76 3.67
CA PHE A 121 -18.37 10.61 2.36
C PHE A 121 -17.43 10.90 1.17
N ILE A 122 -16.48 11.82 1.32
CA ILE A 122 -15.46 12.12 0.29
C ILE A 122 -14.56 10.91 0.08
N PHE A 123 -14.17 10.22 1.16
CA PHE A 123 -13.37 9.00 1.07
C PHE A 123 -14.08 7.93 0.24
N ARG A 124 -15.38 7.71 0.48
CA ARG A 124 -16.21 6.82 -0.36
C ARG A 124 -16.17 7.25 -1.82
N GLN A 125 -16.34 8.55 -2.08
CA GLN A 125 -16.38 9.08 -3.44
C GLN A 125 -15.04 8.92 -4.16
N ILE A 126 -13.91 9.17 -3.50
CA ILE A 126 -12.57 8.95 -4.04
C ILE A 126 -12.43 7.48 -4.47
N PHE A 127 -12.81 6.54 -3.59
CA PHE A 127 -12.75 5.10 -3.88
C PHE A 127 -13.57 4.73 -5.12
N LEU A 128 -14.82 5.21 -5.18
CA LEU A 128 -15.72 4.99 -6.31
C LEU A 128 -15.15 5.56 -7.62
N GLN A 129 -14.53 6.74 -7.58
CA GLN A 129 -13.92 7.36 -8.75
C GLN A 129 -12.72 6.60 -9.30
N GLN A 130 -12.00 5.83 -8.47
CA GLN A 130 -10.87 5.01 -8.94
C GLN A 130 -11.30 3.80 -9.79
N MET A 131 -12.57 3.41 -9.73
CA MET A 131 -13.11 2.22 -10.41
C MET A 131 -13.80 2.56 -11.73
N PRO A 132 -13.89 1.62 -12.69
CA PRO A 132 -14.68 1.79 -13.91
C PRO A 132 -16.18 1.97 -13.64
N GLU A 133 -16.89 2.64 -14.54
CA GLU A 133 -18.32 2.96 -14.39
C GLU A 133 -19.21 1.73 -14.12
N ARG A 134 -18.96 0.63 -14.85
CA ARG A 134 -19.67 -0.64 -14.68
C ARG A 134 -19.64 -1.21 -13.26
N VAL A 135 -18.58 -0.92 -12.50
CA VAL A 135 -18.45 -1.31 -11.09
C VAL A 135 -18.97 -0.19 -10.19
N ARG A 136 -18.73 1.06 -10.55
CA ARG A 136 -19.11 2.23 -9.76
C ARG A 136 -20.63 2.39 -9.62
N THR A 137 -21.40 2.21 -10.69
CA THR A 137 -22.85 2.42 -10.71
C THR A 137 -23.60 1.49 -9.76
N PRO A 138 -23.42 0.16 -9.79
CA PRO A 138 -24.07 -0.72 -8.82
C PRO A 138 -23.62 -0.44 -7.38
N LEU A 139 -22.35 -0.06 -7.16
CA LEU A 139 -21.86 0.28 -5.83
C LEU A 139 -22.39 1.60 -5.29
N SER A 140 -22.77 2.56 -6.15
CA SER A 140 -23.23 3.88 -5.72
C SER A 140 -24.54 3.78 -4.94
N VAL A 141 -25.41 2.85 -5.35
CA VAL A 141 -26.71 2.54 -4.74
C VAL A 141 -26.60 1.67 -3.49
N LEU A 142 -25.48 0.95 -3.32
CA LEU A 142 -25.27 0.12 -2.14
C LEU A 142 -24.98 0.99 -0.91
N ASN A 143 -25.82 0.81 0.11
CA ASN A 143 -25.64 1.41 1.42
C ASN A 143 -24.91 0.43 2.35
N VAL A 144 -23.60 0.35 2.20
CA VAL A 144 -22.72 -0.46 3.05
C VAL A 144 -21.90 0.46 3.92
N SER A 145 -22.05 0.35 5.24
CA SER A 145 -21.29 1.16 6.22
C SER A 145 -19.86 0.69 6.40
N ASP A 146 -19.58 -0.60 6.15
CA ASP A 146 -18.23 -1.17 6.19
C ASP A 146 -17.54 -1.04 4.83
N TYR A 147 -16.51 -0.19 4.78
CA TYR A 147 -15.70 0.03 3.59
C TYR A 147 -14.97 -1.23 3.10
N ARG A 148 -14.57 -2.14 3.99
CA ARG A 148 -13.94 -3.41 3.60
C ARG A 148 -14.96 -4.36 2.97
N ALA A 149 -16.20 -4.35 3.45
CA ALA A 149 -17.30 -5.08 2.81
C ALA A 149 -17.65 -4.47 1.44
N LEU A 150 -17.72 -3.14 1.33
CA LEU A 150 -17.93 -2.44 0.06
C LEU A 150 -16.88 -2.83 -0.98
N ALA A 151 -15.61 -2.89 -0.57
CA ALA A 151 -14.52 -3.26 -1.47
C ALA A 151 -14.56 -4.73 -1.91
N ARG A 152 -15.02 -5.64 -1.05
CA ARG A 152 -15.27 -7.05 -1.44
C ARG A 152 -16.41 -7.17 -2.45
N GLU A 153 -17.44 -6.34 -2.35
CA GLU A 153 -18.51 -6.32 -3.36
C GLU A 153 -18.00 -5.74 -4.69
N ALA A 154 -17.16 -4.71 -4.61
CA ALA A 154 -16.47 -4.16 -5.76
C ALA A 154 -15.60 -5.22 -6.46
N ASP A 155 -14.88 -6.08 -5.72
CA ASP A 155 -14.11 -7.18 -6.31
C ASP A 155 -14.99 -8.13 -7.13
N LYS A 156 -16.16 -8.52 -6.62
CA LYS A 156 -17.09 -9.42 -7.33
C LYS A 156 -17.55 -8.82 -8.65
N LEU A 157 -17.98 -7.56 -8.60
CA LEU A 157 -18.44 -6.82 -9.78
C LEU A 157 -17.29 -6.61 -10.79
N PHE A 158 -16.09 -6.34 -10.28
CA PHE A 158 -14.90 -6.17 -11.11
C PHE A 158 -14.51 -7.48 -11.82
N LEU A 159 -14.63 -8.63 -11.15
CA LEU A 159 -14.41 -9.94 -11.76
C LEU A 159 -15.52 -10.35 -12.74
N ALA A 160 -16.79 -10.11 -12.39
CA ALA A 160 -17.95 -10.41 -13.24
C ALA A 160 -17.88 -9.62 -14.57
N GLY A 161 -17.45 -8.36 -14.51
CA GLY A 161 -17.22 -7.54 -15.70
C GLY A 161 -16.12 -8.09 -16.62
N ARG A 162 -15.15 -8.87 -16.11
CA ARG A 162 -14.14 -9.51 -16.96
C ARG A 162 -14.75 -10.65 -17.79
N HIS A 163 -15.57 -11.49 -17.19
CA HIS A 163 -16.16 -12.66 -17.85
C HIS A 163 -17.12 -12.29 -18.99
N ASN A 164 -17.95 -11.25 -18.83
CA ASN A 164 -18.86 -10.80 -19.89
C ASN A 164 -18.12 -10.27 -21.14
N GLU A 165 -16.92 -9.70 -20.98
CA GLU A 165 -16.15 -9.13 -22.09
C GLU A 165 -15.32 -10.16 -22.85
N TYR A 166 -14.92 -11.27 -22.20
CA TYR A 166 -14.29 -12.42 -22.88
C TYR A 166 -15.27 -13.11 -23.84
N HIS A 167 -16.54 -13.27 -23.46
CA HIS A 167 -17.57 -13.84 -24.36
C HIS A 167 -18.00 -12.88 -25.48
N ALA A 168 -17.97 -11.56 -25.26
CA ALA A 168 -18.20 -10.57 -26.31
C ALA A 168 -17.03 -10.55 -27.32
N SER A 169 -15.79 -10.70 -26.85
CA SER A 169 -14.61 -10.74 -27.72
C SER A 169 -14.53 -12.04 -28.56
N GLN A 170 -15.02 -13.16 -28.03
CA GLN A 170 -15.09 -14.43 -28.77
C GLN A 170 -16.19 -14.44 -29.85
N ASN A 171 -17.28 -13.69 -29.66
CA ASN A 171 -18.32 -13.55 -30.70
C ASN A 171 -17.91 -12.64 -31.87
N ILE A 172 -16.98 -11.69 -31.66
CA ILE A 172 -16.46 -10.83 -32.73
C ILE A 172 -15.50 -11.60 -33.66
N ALA A 173 -14.86 -12.67 -33.19
CA ALA A 173 -13.93 -13.47 -33.99
C ALA A 173 -14.59 -14.44 -34.99
N GLN A 174 -15.92 -14.57 -34.97
CA GLN A 174 -16.66 -15.52 -35.83
C GLN A 174 -17.41 -14.89 -37.00
N CYS A 175 -17.30 -13.59 -37.25
CA CYS A 175 -17.90 -12.97 -38.43
C CYS A 175 -16.92 -12.02 -39.14
N THR A 176 -16.83 -12.23 -40.47
CA THR A 176 -16.26 -11.40 -41.55
C THR A 176 -14.76 -11.50 -41.84
N ASP A 177 -14.44 -12.44 -42.72
CA ASP A 177 -13.79 -12.22 -44.03
C ASP A 177 -13.16 -10.83 -44.29
N SER A 178 -11.84 -10.81 -44.48
CA SER A 178 -11.02 -9.86 -45.26
C SER A 178 -11.22 -8.33 -45.03
N GLY A 179 -10.45 -7.72 -44.11
CA GLY A 179 -10.32 -6.25 -43.96
C GLY A 179 -9.17 -5.81 -43.01
N PRO A 180 -8.59 -4.60 -43.15
CA PRO A 180 -7.24 -4.29 -42.67
C PRO A 180 -7.14 -4.22 -41.14
N GLN A 181 -5.99 -4.69 -40.65
CA GLN A 181 -5.62 -4.88 -39.27
C GLN A 181 -5.72 -3.58 -38.45
N LEU A 182 -6.89 -3.35 -37.84
CA LEU A 182 -7.11 -2.27 -36.91
C LEU A 182 -6.29 -2.53 -35.63
N ASP A 183 -5.60 -1.49 -35.17
CA ASP A 183 -4.76 -1.41 -33.97
C ASP A 183 -5.43 -2.05 -32.73
N ALA A 184 -5.30 -3.37 -32.60
CA ALA A 184 -5.86 -4.09 -31.46
C ALA A 184 -5.08 -3.69 -30.21
N ILE A 185 -5.69 -2.88 -29.35
CA ILE A 185 -5.16 -2.51 -28.04
C ILE A 185 -5.64 -3.55 -27.01
N CYS A 186 -4.72 -4.13 -26.23
CA CYS A 186 -5.09 -5.14 -25.22
C CYS A 186 -5.97 -4.56 -24.11
N TRP A 187 -6.68 -5.45 -23.40
CA TRP A 187 -7.60 -5.09 -22.32
C TRP A 187 -7.03 -4.05 -21.33
N TYR A 188 -5.78 -4.23 -20.89
CA TYR A 188 -5.14 -3.32 -19.95
C TYR A 188 -5.01 -1.89 -20.52
N HIS A 189 -4.57 -1.76 -21.78
CA HIS A 189 -4.43 -0.46 -22.44
C HIS A 189 -5.77 0.12 -22.93
N ARG A 190 -6.81 -0.70 -23.12
CA ARG A 190 -8.17 -0.22 -23.43
C ARG A 190 -8.89 0.32 -22.20
N GLN A 191 -8.64 -0.29 -21.03
CA GLN A 191 -9.27 0.09 -19.77
C GLN A 191 -8.53 1.21 -19.03
N TYR A 192 -7.20 1.24 -19.13
CA TYR A 192 -6.36 2.14 -18.34
C TYR A 192 -5.49 3.08 -19.20
N SER A 193 -5.57 2.98 -20.52
CA SER A 193 -4.73 3.76 -21.45
C SER A 193 -3.26 3.64 -21.04
N ASP A 194 -2.53 4.74 -20.96
CA ASP A 194 -1.08 4.75 -20.65
C ASP A 194 -0.75 4.49 -19.17
N LYS A 195 -1.76 4.22 -18.33
CA LYS A 195 -1.58 3.82 -16.92
C LYS A 195 -1.43 2.31 -16.74
N ALA A 196 -1.62 1.53 -17.80
CA ALA A 196 -1.44 0.08 -17.79
C ALA A 196 0.03 -0.31 -17.57
N ARG A 197 0.31 -1.22 -16.64
CA ARG A 197 1.68 -1.74 -16.40
C ARG A 197 1.90 -3.13 -16.98
N LYS A 198 0.83 -3.81 -17.40
CA LYS A 198 0.86 -5.12 -18.04
C LYS A 198 0.34 -4.97 -19.46
N CYS A 199 1.05 -5.57 -20.40
CA CYS A 199 0.65 -5.63 -21.80
C CYS A 199 0.58 -7.09 -22.24
N LEU A 200 -0.49 -7.46 -22.95
CA LEU A 200 -0.65 -8.79 -23.53
C LEU A 200 -0.55 -8.68 -25.06
N PRO A 201 0.37 -9.42 -25.72
CA PRO A 201 0.40 -9.50 -27.18
C PRO A 201 -0.86 -10.23 -27.74
N PRO A 202 -1.34 -9.89 -28.94
CA PRO A 202 -0.91 -8.77 -29.78
C PRO A 202 -1.54 -7.44 -29.30
N CYS A 203 -0.71 -6.44 -29.01
CA CYS A 203 -1.16 -5.11 -28.59
C CYS A 203 -0.33 -4.02 -29.26
N ALA A 204 -0.98 -3.06 -29.93
CA ALA A 204 -0.30 -1.95 -30.61
C ALA A 204 0.55 -1.06 -29.67
N ARG A 205 0.18 -0.97 -28.38
CA ARG A 205 0.94 -0.23 -27.33
C ARG A 205 1.94 -1.08 -26.55
N HIS A 206 2.33 -2.24 -27.06
CA HIS A 206 3.34 -3.08 -26.42
C HIS A 206 4.72 -2.41 -26.49
N THR A 207 5.18 -1.83 -25.38
CA THR A 207 6.59 -1.49 -25.18
C THR A 207 7.29 -2.74 -24.62
N PRO A 208 8.18 -3.40 -25.38
CA PRO A 208 8.97 -4.48 -24.82
C PRO A 208 9.86 -3.91 -23.71
N GLN A 209 9.59 -4.27 -22.45
CA GLN A 209 10.49 -3.97 -21.36
C GLN A 209 11.85 -4.63 -21.64
N SER A 210 12.86 -3.79 -21.85
CA SER A 210 14.26 -4.16 -21.97
C SER A 210 14.67 -5.08 -20.82
N LYS A 211 14.85 -6.38 -21.10
CA LYS A 211 15.62 -7.26 -20.23
C LYS A 211 17.07 -6.78 -20.29
N LYS A 212 17.51 -5.97 -19.31
CA LYS A 212 18.94 -5.86 -19.00
C LYS A 212 19.42 -7.21 -18.47
N ASN A 213 19.77 -8.12 -19.37
CA ASN A 213 20.65 -9.23 -19.11
C ASN A 213 21.98 -8.95 -19.83
N GLN A 214 22.87 -8.21 -19.18
CA GLN A 214 24.30 -8.34 -19.47
C GLN A 214 24.88 -9.29 -18.44
N GLY A 215 24.84 -10.57 -18.80
CA GLY A 215 25.47 -11.67 -18.09
C GLY A 215 26.19 -12.55 -19.10
N ASN A 216 27.49 -12.30 -19.24
CA ASN A 216 28.55 -13.23 -19.63
C ASN A 216 28.69 -13.64 -21.11
N ALA A 217 29.82 -13.28 -21.71
CA ALA A 217 30.44 -13.99 -22.83
C ALA A 217 31.95 -14.16 -22.55
N ARG A 218 32.37 -15.42 -22.46
CA ARG A 218 33.75 -15.89 -22.28
C ARG A 218 34.11 -16.70 -23.55
N ALA A 219 35.19 -16.32 -24.24
CA ALA A 219 35.98 -17.05 -25.26
C ALA A 219 36.59 -15.97 -26.18
N GLY A 220 37.88 -15.88 -26.52
CA GLY A 220 38.92 -16.90 -26.64
C GLY A 220 39.40 -16.89 -28.11
N GLN A 221 40.71 -16.66 -28.31
CA GLN A 221 41.50 -16.82 -29.56
C GLN A 221 41.35 -15.67 -30.57
N GLN A 222 42.41 -15.11 -31.16
CA GLN A 222 43.73 -15.64 -31.54
C GLN A 222 44.89 -14.79 -31.04
#